data_AF-A0A7S2GXZ1-F1
#
_entry.id   AF-A0A7S2GXZ1-F1
#
_cell.length_a   1.000
_cell.length_b   1.000
_cell.length_c   1.000
_cell.angle_alpha   90.00
_cell.angle_beta   90.00
_cell.angle_gamma   90.00
#
_symmetry.space_group_name_H-M   'P 1'
#
loop_
_entity.id
_entity.type
_entity.pdbx_description
1 polymer ?
#
loop_
_entity_poly.entity_id
_entity_poly.type
_entity_poly.pdbx_seq_one_letter_code
_entity_poly.pdbx_strand_id
1 'polypeptide(L)'
;MKFLSSAVTAAVLLGASSSSVLAFAPIHGNVVSPRRTATQLNAFSLPSWLEDIFSPPSSPSSSSSSTKNDVLDCLVVGGGISGSTLAHNLHKSGANILLCEARDYLGGNVISKRNDEGFIWEEGPNSFATQPSIVRIAYELGIDDQLVFADESLPPWVNHNGMLHPLPKGKGGKGPKGQLELVFGSNGVLNFALAGQLLSWPGKIRAGIGAFLGHAPPPSNKEETIREWVTRILGEEVFLRCIDPFVSGVYAGNPETLSMKAALPKIARIEDISYSIGWNKVGGAIFYGGLKRQVELTKERKADPPKKEWVEFEYGNPGSFRYGLSTLPNAISEELGQPVGNPTMKADSKVRLKWKLVKVESKANDLFVATFDTPRGKQKITTKSIVSTVPAHALKNDVLTPVLPESSMLVDKIRDE
;
A
#
# COMPACT_ATOMS: atom_id res chain seq x y z
N MET A 1 -13.59 11.10 -19.98
CA MET A 1 -13.44 11.17 -18.52
C MET A 1 -12.10 10.52 -18.18
N LYS A 2 -11.02 11.31 -18.10
CA LYS A 2 -9.66 10.81 -17.91
C LYS A 2 -9.48 10.41 -16.44
N PHE A 3 -9.21 9.14 -16.17
CA PHE A 3 -8.85 8.66 -14.83
C PHE A 3 -7.33 8.45 -14.79
N LEU A 4 -6.64 9.33 -14.08
CA LEU A 4 -5.21 9.19 -13.79
C LEU A 4 -5.02 8.23 -12.61
N SER A 5 -4.17 7.24 -12.84
CA SER A 5 -3.65 6.27 -11.88
C SER A 5 -3.29 6.93 -10.55
N SER A 6 -3.73 6.32 -9.46
CA SER A 6 -3.42 6.73 -8.08
C SER A 6 -1.95 6.44 -7.77
N ALA A 7 -1.04 7.28 -8.24
CA ALA A 7 0.26 7.43 -7.60
C ALA A 7 0.01 8.08 -6.24
N VAL A 8 0.18 7.31 -5.16
CA VAL A 8 0.10 7.82 -3.79
C VAL A 8 1.33 8.68 -3.55
N THR A 9 1.22 9.97 -3.85
CA THR A 9 2.18 10.97 -3.39
C THR A 9 1.81 11.32 -1.95
N ALA A 10 2.49 10.71 -0.98
CA ALA A 10 2.41 11.17 0.40
C ALA A 10 3.16 12.51 0.49
N ALA A 11 2.42 13.61 0.63
CA ALA A 11 3.01 14.90 0.98
C ALA A 11 3.28 14.88 2.50
N VAL A 12 4.56 14.92 2.87
CA VAL A 12 4.99 15.06 4.27
C VAL A 12 5.50 16.49 4.43
N LEU A 13 4.78 17.30 5.22
CA LEU A 13 5.23 18.64 5.60
C LEU A 13 6.07 18.50 6.88
N LEU A 14 7.35 18.84 6.81
CA LEU A 14 8.28 18.87 7.95
C LEU A 14 8.71 20.33 8.20
N GLY A 15 8.69 20.76 9.45
CA GLY A 15 9.26 22.05 9.88
C GLY A 15 10.77 22.06 9.67
N ALA A 16 11.30 23.12 9.10
CA ALA A 16 12.72 23.25 8.80
C ALA A 16 13.51 23.75 10.01
N SER A 17 14.35 22.90 10.63
CA SER A 17 15.61 23.36 11.24
C SER A 17 16.62 22.22 11.46
N SER A 18 17.83 22.48 10.93
CA SER A 18 19.17 22.01 11.35
C SER A 18 19.48 20.51 11.55
N SER A 19 20.34 20.03 10.64
CA SER A 19 21.47 19.10 10.80
C SER A 19 21.63 18.37 12.15
N SER A 20 21.42 17.05 12.16
CA SER A 20 22.10 16.13 13.08
C SER A 20 22.12 14.71 12.52
N VAL A 21 23.33 14.17 12.42
CA VAL A 21 23.66 12.79 12.03
C VAL A 21 23.09 11.84 13.10
N LEU A 22 22.23 10.90 12.71
CA LEU A 22 21.75 9.84 13.60
C LEU A 22 22.54 8.55 13.36
N ALA A 23 23.35 8.20 14.36
CA ALA A 23 24.04 6.93 14.49
C ALA A 23 23.04 5.84 14.94
N PHE A 24 23.11 4.66 14.30
CA PHE A 24 22.36 3.48 14.72
C PHE A 24 23.03 2.84 15.95
N ALA A 25 22.25 2.65 17.03
CA ALA A 25 22.60 1.76 18.13
C ALA A 25 21.50 0.68 18.24
N PRO A 26 21.85 -0.62 18.28
CA PRO A 26 20.88 -1.69 18.45
C PRO A 26 20.57 -1.86 19.94
N ILE A 27 19.29 -1.78 20.32
CA ILE A 27 18.83 -2.17 21.65
C ILE A 27 18.20 -3.56 21.53
N HIS A 28 18.88 -4.56 22.11
CA HIS A 28 18.31 -5.88 22.37
C HIS A 28 17.39 -5.78 23.60
N GLY A 29 16.10 -6.01 23.39
CA GLY A 29 15.12 -6.15 24.47
C GLY A 29 14.30 -7.42 24.25
N ASN A 30 14.61 -8.47 25.01
CA ASN A 30 13.77 -9.67 25.09
C ASN A 30 12.44 -9.30 25.78
N VAL A 31 11.32 -9.53 25.11
CA VAL A 31 10.00 -9.49 25.74
C VAL A 31 9.38 -10.87 25.62
N VAL A 32 9.29 -11.54 26.77
CA VAL A 32 8.56 -12.80 26.98
C VAL A 32 7.10 -12.44 27.19
N SER A 33 6.20 -13.01 26.38
CA SER A 33 4.76 -12.94 26.60
C SER A 33 4.29 -14.11 27.49
N PRO A 34 3.40 -13.89 28.48
CA PRO A 34 2.68 -14.99 29.10
C PRO A 34 1.30 -15.15 28.46
N ARG A 35 1.06 -16.34 27.91
CA ARG A 35 -0.29 -16.86 27.59
C ARG A 35 -1.08 -17.00 28.90
N ARG A 36 -2.28 -16.42 28.97
CA ARG A 36 -3.25 -16.70 30.05
C ARG A 36 -4.15 -17.85 29.64
N THR A 37 -4.04 -18.97 30.34
CA THR A 37 -5.06 -20.01 30.43
C THR A 37 -6.09 -19.60 31.49
N ALA A 38 -7.37 -19.60 31.12
CA ALA A 38 -8.47 -19.35 32.04
C ALA A 38 -8.82 -20.64 32.81
N THR A 39 -8.82 -20.57 34.14
CA THR A 39 -9.42 -21.59 35.01
C THR A 39 -10.42 -20.88 35.91
N GLN A 40 -11.68 -21.34 35.86
CA GLN A 40 -12.76 -20.90 36.74
C GLN A 40 -12.45 -21.24 38.20
N LEU A 41 -12.65 -20.28 39.10
CA LEU A 41 -12.81 -20.54 40.53
C LEU A 41 -14.04 -19.80 41.04
N ASN A 42 -14.84 -20.54 41.81
CA ASN A 42 -16.15 -20.18 42.32
C ASN A 42 -16.11 -19.10 43.41
N ALA A 43 -17.26 -18.45 43.54
CA ALA A 43 -17.55 -17.36 44.46
C ALA A 43 -17.31 -17.70 45.94
N PHE A 44 -16.62 -16.79 46.63
CA PHE A 44 -16.58 -16.69 48.09
C PHE A 44 -17.09 -15.31 48.49
N SER A 45 -18.08 -15.27 49.38
CA SER A 45 -18.64 -14.05 49.98
C SER A 45 -17.65 -13.48 51.01
N LEU A 46 -17.29 -12.20 50.86
CA LEU A 46 -16.39 -11.50 51.79
C LEU A 46 -17.14 -11.04 53.06
N PRO A 47 -16.46 -11.00 54.23
CA PRO A 47 -17.05 -10.51 55.49
C PRO A 47 -17.27 -8.98 55.51
N SER A 48 -18.29 -8.54 56.24
CA SER A 48 -18.81 -7.16 56.31
C SER A 48 -17.88 -6.08 56.91
N TRP A 49 -16.63 -6.40 57.25
CA TRP A 49 -15.65 -5.44 57.77
C TRP A 49 -14.64 -4.95 56.72
N LEU A 50 -14.74 -5.45 55.48
CA LEU A 50 -13.92 -5.04 54.32
C LEU A 50 -14.52 -3.90 53.49
N GLU A 51 -15.78 -3.50 53.74
CA GLU A 51 -16.44 -2.37 53.04
C GLU A 51 -15.97 -0.99 53.54
N ASP A 52 -15.47 -0.89 54.78
CA ASP A 52 -15.00 0.37 55.37
C ASP A 52 -13.64 0.86 54.85
N ILE A 53 -12.94 0.04 54.06
CA ILE A 53 -11.65 0.41 53.44
C ILE A 53 -11.85 1.11 52.07
N PHE A 54 -13.06 1.08 51.49
CA PHE A 54 -13.36 1.63 50.17
C PHE A 54 -14.44 2.74 50.18
N SER A 55 -14.39 3.65 51.16
CA SER A 55 -15.08 4.94 51.05
C SER A 55 -14.32 5.90 50.12
N PRO A 56 -14.96 6.50 49.09
CA PRO A 56 -14.28 7.42 48.18
C PRO A 56 -13.97 8.75 48.88
N PRO A 57 -12.78 9.36 48.66
CA PRO A 57 -12.50 10.68 49.22
C PRO A 57 -13.35 11.75 48.52
N SER A 58 -13.81 12.70 49.32
CA SER A 58 -14.60 13.87 48.96
C SER A 58 -13.93 14.77 47.91
N SER A 59 -14.77 15.35 47.04
CA SER A 59 -14.42 16.21 45.91
C SER A 59 -13.53 17.41 46.30
N PRO A 60 -12.42 17.67 45.59
CA PRO A 60 -11.82 18.98 45.56
C PRO A 60 -12.47 19.84 44.46
N SER A 61 -12.97 21.00 44.86
CA SER A 61 -13.37 22.10 43.99
C SER A 61 -12.19 22.61 43.17
N SER A 62 -12.42 22.76 41.85
CA SER A 62 -11.74 23.65 40.91
C SER A 62 -10.24 23.95 41.15
N SER A 63 -9.39 23.19 40.48
CA SER A 63 -8.14 23.72 39.94
C SER A 63 -8.01 23.26 38.49
N SER A 64 -7.85 24.23 37.59
CA SER A 64 -7.59 24.01 36.17
C SER A 64 -6.31 23.19 36.01
N SER A 65 -6.47 21.88 35.83
CA SER A 65 -5.38 20.98 35.47
C SER A 65 -4.93 21.33 34.06
N SER A 66 -3.84 22.08 33.99
CA SER A 66 -3.11 22.40 32.78
C SER A 66 -2.79 21.12 31.99
N THR A 67 -3.36 21.03 30.79
CA THR A 67 -3.21 19.94 29.82
C THR A 67 -1.76 19.82 29.37
N LYS A 68 -1.01 18.87 29.97
CA LYS A 68 0.22 18.38 29.36
C LYS A 68 -0.15 17.45 28.19
N ASN A 69 0.08 17.95 26.97
CA ASN A 69 0.00 17.34 25.63
C ASN A 69 -1.28 17.55 24.79
N ASP A 70 -1.74 18.80 24.61
CA ASP A 70 -2.73 19.16 23.58
C ASP A 70 -2.18 19.16 22.13
N VAL A 71 -0.87 18.94 21.94
CA VAL A 71 -0.23 18.94 20.62
C VAL A 71 0.14 17.52 20.22
N LEU A 72 -0.37 17.07 19.06
CA LEU A 72 -0.02 15.79 18.47
C LEU A 72 1.39 15.82 17.86
N ASP A 73 2.07 14.68 17.85
CA ASP A 73 3.30 14.51 17.06
C ASP A 73 2.98 14.43 15.57
N CYS A 74 1.91 13.71 15.22
CA CYS A 74 1.46 13.56 13.85
C CYS A 74 -0.06 13.43 13.74
N LEU A 75 -0.65 14.19 12.81
CA LEU A 75 -2.03 14.05 12.39
C LEU A 75 -2.06 13.34 11.03
N VAL A 76 -2.71 12.18 10.98
CA VAL A 76 -2.93 11.44 9.73
C VAL A 76 -4.32 11.77 9.21
N VAL A 77 -4.40 12.23 7.97
CA VAL A 77 -5.66 12.58 7.30
C VAL A 77 -5.93 11.60 6.17
N GLY A 78 -7.07 10.93 6.22
CA GLY A 78 -7.44 9.83 5.32
C GLY A 78 -7.20 8.48 5.97
N GLY A 79 -8.27 7.72 6.15
CA GLY A 79 -8.33 6.39 6.74
C GLY A 79 -8.34 5.25 5.72
N GLY A 80 -7.88 5.50 4.50
CA GLY A 80 -7.60 4.44 3.52
C GLY A 80 -6.44 3.53 3.98
N ILE A 81 -6.13 2.48 3.21
CA ILE A 81 -5.07 1.53 3.58
C ILE A 81 -3.72 2.20 3.86
N SER A 82 -3.36 3.23 3.10
CA SER A 82 -2.11 3.99 3.30
C SER A 82 -2.11 4.73 4.65
N GLY A 83 -3.20 5.42 4.98
CA GLY A 83 -3.31 6.19 6.22
C GLY A 83 -3.49 5.32 7.46
N SER A 84 -4.27 4.24 7.36
CA SER A 84 -4.44 3.30 8.48
C SER A 84 -3.14 2.57 8.81
N THR A 85 -2.41 2.06 7.80
CA THR A 85 -1.11 1.41 8.04
C THR A 85 -0.04 2.39 8.49
N LEU A 86 -0.05 3.65 8.03
CA LEU A 86 0.82 4.70 8.58
C LEU A 86 0.52 4.95 10.06
N ALA A 87 -0.76 5.15 10.41
CA ALA A 87 -1.19 5.38 11.78
C ALA A 87 -0.81 4.22 12.71
N HIS A 88 -0.97 2.97 12.24
CA HIS A 88 -0.49 1.77 12.92
C HIS A 88 1.00 1.82 13.23
N ASN A 89 1.84 2.07 12.22
CA ASN A 89 3.29 2.10 12.41
C ASN A 89 3.74 3.23 13.35
N LEU A 90 3.13 4.42 13.25
CA LEU A 90 3.40 5.54 14.16
C LEU A 90 2.92 5.25 15.59
N HIS A 91 1.78 4.56 15.75
CA HIS A 91 1.29 4.15 17.05
C HIS A 91 2.24 3.15 17.72
N LYS A 92 2.71 2.14 16.97
CA LYS A 92 3.70 1.16 17.44
C LYS A 92 5.03 1.81 17.82
N SER A 93 5.43 2.91 17.17
CA SER A 93 6.64 3.66 17.55
C SER A 93 6.45 4.54 18.78
N GLY A 94 5.27 4.56 19.40
CA GLY A 94 4.95 5.36 20.58
C GLY A 94 4.59 6.81 20.29
N ALA A 95 4.36 7.20 19.03
CA ALA A 95 4.02 8.58 18.68
C ALA A 95 2.61 8.96 19.14
N ASN A 96 2.44 10.21 19.57
CA ASN A 96 1.13 10.77 19.88
C ASN A 96 0.41 11.17 18.58
N ILE A 97 -0.46 10.29 18.09
CA ILE A 97 -1.14 10.43 16.80
C ILE A 97 -2.66 10.48 16.90
N LEU A 98 -3.25 11.10 15.87
CA LEU A 98 -4.68 11.05 15.58
C LEU A 98 -4.87 10.74 14.09
N LEU A 99 -5.75 9.80 13.78
CA LEU A 99 -6.20 9.47 12.42
C LEU A 99 -7.61 10.02 12.21
N CYS A 100 -7.77 10.94 11.25
CA CYS A 100 -9.07 11.49 10.87
C CYS A 100 -9.49 10.97 9.49
N GLU A 101 -10.70 10.42 9.40
CA GLU A 101 -11.32 9.91 8.18
C GLU A 101 -12.69 10.55 7.95
N ALA A 102 -12.96 10.95 6.70
CA ALA A 102 -14.19 11.64 6.32
C ALA A 102 -15.40 10.68 6.24
N ARG A 103 -15.18 9.40 5.96
CA ARG A 103 -16.18 8.34 5.97
C ARG A 103 -16.41 7.79 7.37
N ASP A 104 -17.37 6.90 7.50
CA ASP A 104 -17.76 6.24 8.74
C ASP A 104 -17.08 4.87 8.95
N TYR A 105 -16.02 4.59 8.18
CA TYR A 105 -15.19 3.39 8.30
C TYR A 105 -13.75 3.67 7.86
N LEU A 106 -12.80 2.84 8.30
CA LEU A 106 -11.44 2.77 7.77
C LEU A 106 -11.34 1.72 6.64
N GLY A 107 -10.42 1.92 5.70
CA GLY A 107 -10.17 1.03 4.58
C GLY A 107 -10.20 1.74 3.23
N GLY A 108 -10.91 2.87 3.13
CA GLY A 108 -10.99 3.65 1.91
C GLY A 108 -11.68 2.84 0.80
N ASN A 109 -10.93 2.44 -0.23
CA ASN A 109 -11.45 1.59 -1.30
C ASN A 109 -11.46 0.10 -0.93
N VAL A 110 -10.84 -0.30 0.20
CA VAL A 110 -10.86 -1.69 0.68
C VAL A 110 -12.18 -1.94 1.40
N ILE A 111 -13.15 -2.51 0.68
CA ILE A 111 -14.52 -2.73 1.15
C ILE A 111 -14.92 -4.17 0.86
N SER A 112 -15.05 -4.97 1.90
CA SER A 112 -15.56 -6.33 1.84
C SER A 112 -17.00 -6.37 2.35
N LYS A 113 -17.82 -7.16 1.67
CA LYS A 113 -19.22 -7.40 2.02
C LYS A 113 -19.46 -8.88 2.19
N ARG A 114 -20.51 -9.21 2.93
CA ARG A 114 -20.98 -10.57 3.14
C ARG A 114 -22.51 -10.60 3.11
N ASN A 115 -23.08 -11.68 2.58
CA ASN A 115 -24.52 -11.94 2.66
C ASN A 115 -24.82 -13.08 3.66
N ASP A 116 -26.12 -13.28 3.92
CA ASP A 116 -26.60 -14.29 4.88
C ASP A 116 -26.30 -15.73 4.45
N GLU A 117 -26.12 -15.96 3.14
CA GLU A 117 -25.73 -17.25 2.56
C GLU A 117 -24.22 -17.56 2.74
N GLY A 118 -23.44 -16.59 3.22
CA GLY A 118 -22.01 -16.76 3.48
C GLY A 118 -21.08 -16.39 2.33
N PHE A 119 -21.59 -15.84 1.24
CA PHE A 119 -20.74 -15.28 0.18
C PHE A 119 -20.05 -14.01 0.65
N ILE A 120 -18.78 -13.89 0.28
CA ILE A 120 -17.97 -12.69 0.51
C ILE A 120 -17.59 -12.11 -0.85
N TRP A 121 -17.73 -10.81 -1.01
CA TRP A 121 -17.28 -10.10 -2.20
C TRP A 121 -16.61 -8.78 -1.83
N GLU A 122 -15.80 -8.27 -2.75
CA GLU A 122 -15.05 -7.04 -2.60
C GLU A 122 -15.64 -5.96 -3.53
N GLU A 123 -15.94 -4.78 -3.00
CA GLU A 123 -16.43 -3.63 -3.76
C GLU A 123 -15.28 -2.72 -4.26
N GLY A 124 -14.03 -3.13 -4.02
CA GLY A 124 -12.82 -2.44 -4.49
C GLY A 124 -11.70 -3.42 -4.88
N PRO A 125 -10.51 -3.37 -4.26
CA PRO A 125 -9.46 -4.34 -4.56
C PRO A 125 -9.92 -5.75 -4.17
N ASN A 126 -9.57 -6.74 -4.99
CA ASN A 126 -9.97 -8.15 -4.76
C ASN A 126 -8.84 -8.98 -4.11
N SER A 127 -7.60 -8.53 -4.26
CA SER A 127 -6.41 -9.18 -3.68
C SER A 127 -5.28 -8.17 -3.55
N PHE A 128 -4.20 -8.57 -2.88
CA PHE A 128 -2.93 -7.84 -2.86
C PHE A 128 -1.79 -8.74 -3.36
N ALA A 129 -0.76 -8.15 -3.97
CA ALA A 129 0.49 -8.86 -4.22
C ALA A 129 1.25 -9.02 -2.90
N THR A 130 1.43 -10.24 -2.41
CA THR A 130 1.98 -10.47 -1.06
C THR A 130 3.41 -9.93 -0.93
N GLN A 131 3.65 -9.17 0.14
CA GLN A 131 4.95 -8.59 0.49
C GLN A 131 5.22 -8.79 2.00
N PRO A 132 6.49 -8.76 2.44
CA PRO A 132 6.83 -8.84 3.86
C PRO A 132 6.10 -7.80 4.74
N SER A 133 5.85 -6.60 4.20
CA SER A 133 5.20 -5.52 4.95
C SER A 133 3.75 -5.83 5.35
N ILE A 134 2.96 -6.47 4.47
CA ILE A 134 1.58 -6.83 4.80
C ILE A 134 1.52 -8.01 5.76
N VAL A 135 2.41 -8.99 5.59
CA VAL A 135 2.52 -10.15 6.49
C VAL A 135 2.97 -9.71 7.88
N ARG A 136 3.94 -8.78 7.95
CA ARG A 136 4.37 -8.16 9.22
C ARG A 136 3.20 -7.50 9.95
N ILE A 137 2.44 -6.64 9.28
CA ILE A 137 1.33 -5.92 9.92
C ILE A 137 0.25 -6.91 10.35
N ALA A 138 -0.08 -7.91 9.54
CA ALA A 138 -1.02 -8.97 9.90
C ALA A 138 -0.58 -9.72 11.17
N TYR A 139 0.70 -10.08 11.28
CA TYR A 139 1.27 -10.71 12.47
C TYR A 139 1.24 -9.78 13.69
N GLU A 140 1.60 -8.50 13.53
CA GLU A 140 1.58 -7.51 14.62
C GLU A 140 0.17 -7.24 15.17
N LEU A 141 -0.86 -7.45 14.35
CA LEU A 141 -2.28 -7.35 14.68
C LEU A 141 -2.88 -8.68 15.17
N GLY A 142 -2.14 -9.79 15.06
CA GLY A 142 -2.64 -11.13 15.41
C GLY A 142 -3.73 -11.66 14.48
N ILE A 143 -3.68 -11.30 13.20
CA ILE A 143 -4.64 -11.72 12.15
C ILE A 143 -3.95 -12.48 11.00
N ASP A 144 -2.71 -12.91 11.19
CA ASP A 144 -1.92 -13.62 10.18
C ASP A 144 -2.46 -15.02 9.87
N ASP A 145 -3.16 -15.65 10.83
CA ASP A 145 -3.90 -16.91 10.63
C ASP A 145 -5.10 -16.75 9.68
N GLN A 146 -5.54 -15.52 9.42
CA GLN A 146 -6.61 -15.20 8.49
C GLN A 146 -6.10 -14.96 7.07
N LEU A 147 -4.79 -14.87 6.84
CA LEU A 147 -4.23 -14.72 5.49
C LEU A 147 -4.58 -15.94 4.62
N VAL A 148 -5.04 -15.66 3.40
CA VAL A 148 -5.35 -16.66 2.39
C VAL A 148 -4.57 -16.32 1.12
N PHE A 149 -3.85 -17.28 0.58
CA PHE A 149 -3.09 -17.11 -0.66
C PHE A 149 -3.78 -17.84 -1.81
N ALA A 150 -3.74 -17.25 -2.99
CA ALA A 150 -4.34 -17.85 -4.17
C ALA A 150 -3.63 -19.15 -4.55
N ASP A 151 -4.41 -20.13 -5.04
CA ASP A 151 -3.85 -21.31 -5.68
C ASP A 151 -3.23 -20.90 -7.02
N GLU A 152 -1.92 -21.08 -7.14
CA GLU A 152 -1.16 -20.74 -8.33
C GLU A 152 -1.28 -21.80 -9.44
N SER A 153 -2.09 -22.85 -9.29
CA SER A 153 -2.30 -23.87 -10.32
C SER A 153 -2.97 -23.33 -11.61
N LEU A 154 -3.80 -22.27 -11.52
CA LEU A 154 -4.62 -21.78 -12.64
C LEU A 154 -4.03 -20.55 -13.35
N PRO A 155 -3.74 -20.59 -14.67
CA PRO A 155 -3.16 -19.45 -15.38
C PRO A 155 -4.14 -18.26 -15.49
N PRO A 156 -3.64 -17.00 -15.57
CA PRO A 156 -4.44 -15.91 -16.10
C PRO A 156 -4.67 -16.11 -17.60
N TRP A 157 -5.80 -15.62 -18.10
CA TRP A 157 -6.24 -15.81 -19.49
C TRP A 157 -6.46 -14.47 -20.18
N VAL A 158 -6.20 -14.43 -21.48
CA VAL A 158 -6.57 -13.32 -22.35
C VAL A 158 -7.56 -13.83 -23.39
N ASN A 159 -8.68 -13.12 -23.56
CA ASN A 159 -9.59 -13.36 -24.68
C ASN A 159 -9.04 -12.65 -25.92
N HIS A 160 -8.76 -13.42 -26.97
CA HIS A 160 -8.40 -12.88 -28.28
C HIS A 160 -9.17 -13.66 -29.35
N ASN A 161 -9.95 -12.91 -30.15
CA ASN A 161 -10.83 -13.45 -31.20
C ASN A 161 -11.82 -14.51 -30.71
N GLY A 162 -12.42 -14.29 -29.53
CA GLY A 162 -13.41 -15.20 -28.95
C GLY A 162 -12.83 -16.49 -28.36
N MET A 163 -11.50 -16.61 -28.33
CA MET A 163 -10.79 -17.74 -27.74
C MET A 163 -10.01 -17.28 -26.51
N LEU A 164 -10.05 -18.09 -25.45
CA LEU A 164 -9.22 -17.87 -24.25
C LEU A 164 -7.83 -18.47 -24.46
N HIS A 165 -6.82 -17.61 -24.37
CA HIS A 165 -5.41 -17.98 -24.45
C HIS A 165 -4.79 -17.90 -23.06
N PRO A 166 -4.18 -18.96 -22.53
CA PRO A 166 -3.52 -18.91 -21.24
C PRO A 166 -2.25 -18.09 -21.38
N LEU A 167 -2.03 -17.13 -20.48
CA LEU A 167 -0.75 -16.47 -20.36
C LEU A 167 0.24 -17.42 -19.67
N PRO A 168 1.52 -17.43 -20.10
CA PRO A 168 2.51 -18.34 -19.59
C PRO A 168 2.71 -18.11 -18.09
N LYS A 169 2.59 -19.19 -17.32
CA LYS A 169 3.07 -19.24 -15.95
C LYS A 169 4.47 -19.84 -15.97
N GLY A 170 5.41 -19.19 -15.31
CA GLY A 170 6.56 -19.93 -14.79
C GLY A 170 6.02 -20.97 -13.82
N LYS A 171 6.09 -22.26 -14.16
CA LYS A 171 5.72 -23.32 -13.24
C LYS A 171 6.86 -23.47 -12.23
N GLY A 172 6.75 -22.81 -11.08
CA GLY A 172 7.45 -23.25 -9.88
C GLY A 172 8.73 -22.51 -9.51
N GLY A 173 8.74 -22.01 -8.28
CA GLY A 173 9.79 -22.40 -7.35
C GLY A 173 10.76 -21.31 -6.92
N LYS A 174 10.61 -20.92 -5.65
CA LYS A 174 11.59 -20.31 -4.73
C LYS A 174 12.97 -19.98 -5.36
N GLY A 175 13.13 -18.72 -5.76
CA GLY A 175 14.44 -18.13 -6.04
C GLY A 175 14.90 -18.18 -7.51
N PRO A 176 16.22 -18.06 -7.77
CA PRO A 176 16.79 -17.88 -9.11
C PRO A 176 16.47 -19.00 -10.13
N LYS A 177 16.07 -20.19 -9.67
CA LYS A 177 15.79 -21.36 -10.52
C LYS A 177 14.46 -21.27 -11.27
N GLY A 178 13.38 -20.82 -10.62
CA GLY A 178 12.08 -20.64 -11.27
C GLY A 178 12.07 -19.56 -12.36
N GLN A 179 13.05 -18.66 -12.34
CA GLN A 179 13.17 -17.55 -13.30
C GLN A 179 13.97 -17.93 -14.55
N LEU A 180 14.94 -18.85 -14.43
CA LEU A 180 15.54 -19.51 -15.60
C LEU A 180 14.49 -20.40 -16.28
N GLU A 181 13.59 -21.02 -15.53
CA GLU A 181 12.47 -21.81 -16.05
C GLU A 181 11.38 -20.94 -16.72
N LEU A 182 11.13 -19.74 -16.20
CA LEU A 182 10.22 -18.76 -16.80
C LEU A 182 10.71 -18.29 -18.19
N VAL A 183 12.00 -18.40 -18.50
CA VAL A 183 12.57 -18.01 -19.80
C VAL A 183 12.89 -19.25 -20.67
N PHE A 184 13.59 -20.24 -20.11
CA PHE A 184 14.17 -21.40 -20.80
C PHE A 184 13.55 -22.74 -20.40
N GLY A 185 12.61 -22.76 -19.45
CA GLY A 185 11.94 -23.97 -19.01
C GLY A 185 11.00 -24.51 -20.09
N SER A 186 10.60 -25.76 -19.92
CA SER A 186 9.63 -26.43 -20.79
C SER A 186 8.27 -25.72 -20.90
N ASN A 187 8.00 -24.67 -20.10
CA ASN A 187 6.82 -23.81 -20.16
C ASN A 187 7.13 -22.29 -20.14
N GLY A 188 8.39 -21.88 -20.39
CA GLY A 188 8.83 -20.48 -20.29
C GLY A 188 8.48 -19.58 -21.48
N VAL A 189 8.97 -18.34 -21.50
CA VAL A 189 8.78 -17.32 -22.54
C VAL A 189 9.17 -17.84 -23.92
N LEU A 190 10.15 -18.76 -24.03
CA LEU A 190 10.43 -19.46 -25.29
C LEU A 190 9.24 -20.30 -25.77
N ASN A 191 8.54 -21.02 -24.88
CA ASN A 191 7.35 -21.80 -25.27
C ASN A 191 6.12 -20.91 -25.45
N PHE A 192 6.01 -19.75 -24.80
CA PHE A 192 4.99 -18.74 -25.15
C PHE A 192 5.25 -18.12 -26.53
N ALA A 193 6.50 -17.76 -26.80
CA ALA A 193 6.93 -17.22 -28.08
C ALA A 193 6.91 -18.27 -29.19
N LEU A 194 7.03 -19.57 -28.90
CA LEU A 194 7.05 -20.62 -29.92
C LEU A 194 5.72 -21.39 -30.02
N ALA A 195 5.08 -21.77 -28.90
CA ALA A 195 3.87 -22.59 -28.84
C ALA A 195 2.53 -21.83 -28.63
N GLY A 196 2.54 -20.55 -28.27
CA GLY A 196 1.31 -19.75 -28.15
C GLY A 196 0.70 -19.36 -29.51
N GLN A 197 -0.62 -19.46 -29.65
CA GLN A 197 -1.40 -18.93 -30.80
C GLN A 197 -1.72 -17.42 -30.68
N LEU A 198 -1.33 -16.79 -29.56
CA LEU A 198 -1.67 -15.40 -29.28
C LEU A 198 -0.90 -14.42 -30.18
N LEU A 199 0.37 -14.71 -30.47
CA LEU A 199 1.21 -13.92 -31.37
C LEU A 199 1.42 -14.62 -32.73
N SER A 200 1.40 -13.84 -33.80
CA SER A 200 1.74 -14.22 -35.15
C SER A 200 3.24 -14.47 -35.26
N TRP A 201 3.67 -15.22 -36.28
CA TRP A 201 5.10 -15.43 -36.55
C TRP A 201 5.89 -14.12 -36.69
N PRO A 202 5.43 -13.11 -37.46
CA PRO A 202 6.06 -11.79 -37.49
C PRO A 202 6.13 -11.11 -36.11
N GLY A 203 5.05 -11.19 -35.32
CA GLY A 203 5.01 -10.64 -33.97
C GLY A 203 6.01 -11.29 -33.02
N LYS A 204 6.16 -12.62 -33.10
CA LYS A 204 7.13 -13.39 -32.32
C LYS A 204 8.56 -12.96 -32.63
N ILE A 205 8.90 -12.82 -33.92
CA ILE A 205 10.22 -12.33 -34.36
C ILE A 205 10.44 -10.90 -33.85
N ARG A 206 9.46 -10.02 -34.05
CA ARG A 206 9.53 -8.61 -33.61
C ARG A 206 9.76 -8.49 -32.10
N ALA A 207 9.05 -9.28 -31.29
CA ALA A 207 9.21 -9.31 -29.85
C ALA A 207 10.57 -9.87 -29.44
N GLY A 208 11.03 -10.94 -30.09
CA GLY A 208 12.33 -11.56 -29.85
C GLY A 208 13.50 -10.62 -30.15
N ILE A 209 13.44 -9.85 -31.24
CA ILE A 209 14.45 -8.83 -31.57
C ILE A 209 14.57 -7.82 -30.43
N GLY A 210 13.45 -7.23 -30.01
CA GLY A 210 13.42 -6.27 -28.91
C GLY A 210 13.94 -6.80 -27.59
N ALA A 211 13.53 -8.02 -27.25
CA ALA A 211 13.87 -8.65 -25.98
C ALA A 211 15.36 -9.04 -25.89
N PHE A 212 15.93 -9.60 -26.96
CA PHE A 212 17.24 -10.28 -26.91
C PHE A 212 18.35 -9.59 -27.72
N LEU A 213 18.02 -8.94 -28.84
CA LEU A 213 19.01 -8.27 -29.68
C LEU A 213 19.11 -6.79 -29.33
N GLY A 214 17.97 -6.15 -29.07
CA GLY A 214 17.93 -4.76 -28.66
C GLY A 214 16.79 -3.95 -29.26
N HIS A 215 16.74 -2.69 -28.87
CA HIS A 215 15.77 -1.69 -29.31
C HIS A 215 16.39 -0.29 -29.26
N ALA A 216 15.74 0.67 -29.91
CA ALA A 216 16.14 2.07 -29.87
C ALA A 216 16.07 2.61 -28.42
N PRO A 217 16.97 3.54 -28.02
CA PRO A 217 16.91 4.18 -26.71
C PRO A 217 15.62 4.98 -26.50
N PRO A 218 15.25 5.26 -25.25
CA PRO A 218 14.10 6.11 -24.96
C PRO A 218 14.29 7.52 -25.53
N PRO A 219 13.20 8.20 -25.94
CA PRO A 219 13.26 9.57 -26.43
C PRO A 219 13.73 10.52 -25.32
N SER A 220 14.61 11.47 -25.66
CA SER A 220 15.18 12.41 -24.69
C SER A 220 14.27 13.59 -24.34
N ASN A 221 13.25 13.86 -25.16
CA ASN A 221 12.44 15.07 -25.10
C ASN A 221 11.04 14.88 -24.49
N LYS A 222 10.67 13.66 -24.08
CA LYS A 222 9.37 13.38 -23.46
C LYS A 222 9.39 12.14 -22.58
N GLU A 223 8.42 12.05 -21.68
CA GLU A 223 8.07 10.77 -21.06
C GLU A 223 7.23 9.94 -22.04
N GLU A 224 7.57 8.65 -22.15
CA GLU A 224 6.81 7.72 -22.97
C GLU A 224 5.56 7.22 -22.25
N THR A 225 4.52 7.00 -23.04
CA THR A 225 3.36 6.24 -22.59
C THR A 225 3.67 4.75 -22.54
N ILE A 226 2.86 3.96 -21.83
CA ILE A 226 3.01 2.50 -21.83
C ILE A 226 2.96 1.95 -23.27
N ARG A 227 2.05 2.47 -24.10
CA ARG A 227 1.96 2.09 -25.52
C ARG A 227 3.27 2.33 -26.26
N GLU A 228 3.78 3.56 -26.20
CA GLU A 228 4.99 3.96 -26.93
C GLU A 228 6.18 3.08 -26.53
N TRP A 229 6.35 2.86 -25.23
CA TRP A 229 7.40 2.02 -24.69
C TRP A 229 7.31 0.57 -25.19
N VAL A 230 6.12 -0.05 -25.07
CA VAL A 230 5.93 -1.45 -25.48
C VAL A 230 6.08 -1.62 -26.99
N THR A 231 5.49 -0.75 -27.80
CA THR A 231 5.58 -0.86 -29.26
C THR A 231 7.01 -0.61 -29.75
N ARG A 232 7.77 0.30 -29.13
CA ARG A 232 9.19 0.52 -29.43
C ARG A 232 10.04 -0.71 -29.09
N ILE A 233 9.80 -1.34 -27.95
CA ILE A 233 10.63 -2.45 -27.49
C ILE A 233 10.14 -3.78 -28.05
N LEU A 234 8.91 -4.18 -27.78
CA LEU A 234 8.36 -5.51 -28.08
C LEU A 234 7.48 -5.57 -29.34
N GLY A 235 7.02 -4.42 -29.82
CA GLY A 235 6.19 -4.31 -31.01
C GLY A 235 4.69 -4.26 -30.73
N GLU A 236 3.95 -3.87 -31.77
CA GLU A 236 2.52 -3.55 -31.70
C GLU A 236 1.65 -4.72 -31.24
N GLU A 237 1.99 -5.93 -31.70
CA GLU A 237 1.20 -7.11 -31.41
C GLU A 237 1.25 -7.51 -29.93
N VAL A 238 2.41 -7.32 -29.29
CA VAL A 238 2.58 -7.54 -27.85
C VAL A 238 1.80 -6.50 -27.06
N PHE A 239 1.79 -5.26 -27.52
CA PHE A 239 0.98 -4.21 -26.91
C PHE A 239 -0.51 -4.58 -26.94
N LEU A 240 -1.08 -4.78 -28.12
CA LEU A 240 -2.52 -5.00 -28.30
C LEU A 240 -3.03 -6.30 -27.66
N ARG A 241 -2.24 -7.38 -27.72
CA ARG A 241 -2.71 -8.71 -27.32
C ARG A 241 -2.31 -9.13 -25.92
N CYS A 242 -1.33 -8.46 -25.31
CA CYS A 242 -0.83 -8.83 -23.99
C CYS A 242 -0.90 -7.65 -23.01
N ILE A 243 -0.34 -6.49 -23.37
CA ILE A 243 -0.16 -5.41 -22.40
C ILE A 243 -1.42 -4.57 -22.21
N ASP A 244 -2.15 -4.25 -23.27
CA ASP A 244 -3.39 -3.46 -23.18
C ASP A 244 -4.47 -4.16 -22.32
N PRO A 245 -4.76 -5.48 -22.51
CA PRO A 245 -5.65 -6.22 -21.60
C PRO A 245 -5.15 -6.26 -20.15
N PHE A 246 -3.84 -6.31 -19.94
CA PHE A 246 -3.25 -6.33 -18.60
C PHE A 246 -3.37 -4.96 -17.90
N VAL A 247 -3.05 -3.87 -18.60
CA VAL A 247 -3.09 -2.52 -18.05
C VAL A 247 -4.52 -2.09 -17.77
N SER A 248 -5.46 -2.39 -18.66
CA SER A 248 -6.88 -2.17 -18.41
C SER A 248 -7.38 -2.95 -17.19
N GLY A 249 -6.92 -4.18 -16.99
CA GLY A 249 -7.28 -4.98 -15.81
C GLY A 249 -6.70 -4.47 -14.47
N VAL A 250 -5.47 -3.95 -14.47
CA VAL A 250 -4.78 -3.52 -13.23
C VAL A 250 -5.05 -2.05 -12.90
N TYR A 251 -4.96 -1.16 -13.89
CA TYR A 251 -5.06 0.28 -13.71
C TYR A 251 -6.44 0.84 -14.04
N ALA A 252 -7.30 0.07 -14.74
CA ALA A 252 -8.53 0.58 -15.34
C ALA A 252 -8.31 1.89 -16.14
N GLY A 253 -7.10 2.05 -16.68
CA GLY A 253 -6.62 3.28 -17.33
C GLY A 253 -6.23 3.04 -18.77
N ASN A 254 -6.12 4.13 -19.54
CA ASN A 254 -5.73 4.05 -20.94
C ASN A 254 -4.18 4.02 -21.06
N PRO A 255 -3.56 2.90 -21.48
CA PRO A 255 -2.10 2.79 -21.64
C PRO A 255 -1.51 3.75 -22.67
N GLU A 256 -2.32 4.34 -23.55
CA GLU A 256 -1.89 5.38 -24.49
C GLU A 256 -1.72 6.76 -23.84
N THR A 257 -2.09 6.90 -22.57
CA THR A 257 -2.00 8.17 -21.81
C THR A 257 -1.21 8.02 -20.51
N LEU A 258 -1.06 6.81 -19.98
CA LEU A 258 -0.30 6.54 -18.77
C LEU A 258 1.21 6.61 -19.03
N SER A 259 1.92 7.44 -18.25
CA SER A 259 3.40 7.46 -18.25
C SER A 259 3.96 6.10 -17.82
N MET A 260 4.90 5.56 -18.61
CA MET A 260 5.55 4.29 -18.32
C MET A 260 6.36 4.34 -17.03
N LYS A 261 7.07 5.44 -16.78
CA LYS A 261 7.90 5.62 -15.59
C LYS A 261 7.06 5.75 -14.33
N ALA A 262 5.91 6.42 -14.41
CA ALA A 262 5.02 6.60 -13.27
C ALA A 262 4.19 5.34 -12.98
N ALA A 263 3.61 4.71 -14.01
CA ALA A 263 2.74 3.56 -13.85
C ALA A 263 3.53 2.26 -13.61
N LEU A 264 4.61 2.02 -14.35
CA LEU A 264 5.37 0.76 -14.29
C LEU A 264 6.86 1.01 -13.99
N PRO A 265 7.21 1.71 -12.88
CA PRO A 265 8.59 2.12 -12.58
C PRO A 265 9.55 0.93 -12.49
N LYS A 266 9.09 -0.21 -11.96
CA LYS A 266 9.89 -1.43 -11.86
C LYS A 266 10.26 -2.01 -13.23
N ILE A 267 9.39 -1.85 -14.23
CA ILE A 267 9.62 -2.30 -15.60
C ILE A 267 10.46 -1.27 -16.36
N ALA A 268 10.15 0.02 -16.22
CA ALA A 268 10.97 1.10 -16.80
C ALA A 268 12.44 0.99 -16.36
N ARG A 269 12.68 0.70 -15.07
CA ARG A 269 14.03 0.49 -14.53
C ARG A 269 14.79 -0.66 -15.19
N ILE A 270 14.11 -1.68 -15.75
CA ILE A 270 14.78 -2.78 -16.45
C ILE A 270 15.48 -2.26 -17.71
N GLU A 271 14.87 -1.33 -18.43
CA GLU A 271 15.48 -0.68 -19.60
C GLU A 271 16.74 0.11 -19.18
N ASP A 272 16.64 0.91 -18.12
CA ASP A 272 17.80 1.67 -17.60
C ASP A 272 18.97 0.73 -17.23
N ILE A 273 18.65 -0.39 -16.56
CA ILE A 273 19.65 -1.41 -16.22
C ILE A 273 20.22 -2.03 -17.49
N SER A 274 19.41 -2.27 -18.52
CA SER A 274 19.86 -2.86 -19.79
C SER A 274 20.92 -2.00 -20.46
N TYR A 275 20.72 -0.68 -20.52
CA TYR A 275 21.69 0.27 -21.07
C TYR A 275 22.92 0.49 -20.15
N SER A 276 22.81 0.18 -18.86
CA SER A 276 23.95 0.25 -17.92
C SER A 276 24.97 -0.90 -18.09
N ILE A 277 24.60 -1.99 -18.78
CA ILE A 277 25.45 -3.16 -18.95
C ILE A 277 26.41 -2.91 -20.13
N GLY A 278 27.71 -2.86 -19.87
CA GLY A 278 28.72 -2.44 -20.86
C GLY A 278 28.61 -3.11 -22.23
N TRP A 279 28.47 -4.44 -22.27
CA TRP A 279 28.36 -5.22 -23.52
C TRP A 279 26.95 -5.16 -24.15
N ASN A 280 25.90 -4.81 -23.39
CA ASN A 280 24.53 -4.69 -23.86
C ASN A 280 24.15 -3.24 -24.21
N LYS A 281 25.00 -2.25 -23.89
CA LYS A 281 24.68 -0.82 -23.98
C LYS A 281 24.24 -0.35 -25.37
N VAL A 282 24.77 -0.96 -26.43
CA VAL A 282 24.43 -0.58 -27.81
C VAL A 282 23.04 -1.09 -28.21
N GLY A 283 22.69 -2.33 -27.82
CA GLY A 283 21.39 -2.93 -28.13
C GLY A 283 20.30 -2.58 -27.12
N GLY A 284 20.65 -2.43 -25.84
CA GLY A 284 19.68 -2.20 -24.78
C GLY A 284 18.74 -3.38 -24.52
N ALA A 285 19.08 -4.60 -24.96
CA ALA A 285 18.16 -5.74 -24.89
C ALA A 285 17.65 -5.97 -23.46
N ILE A 286 16.33 -5.84 -23.29
CA ILE A 286 15.66 -5.84 -21.97
C ILE A 286 15.81 -7.15 -21.21
N PHE A 287 16.05 -8.26 -21.92
CA PHE A 287 16.27 -9.56 -21.32
C PHE A 287 17.42 -9.53 -20.30
N TYR A 288 18.55 -8.91 -20.68
CA TYR A 288 19.74 -8.89 -19.83
C TYR A 288 19.60 -7.91 -18.68
N GLY A 289 18.89 -6.79 -18.86
CA GLY A 289 18.52 -5.93 -17.74
C GLY A 289 17.59 -6.63 -16.75
N GLY A 290 16.65 -7.42 -17.26
CA GLY A 290 15.74 -8.23 -16.44
C GLY A 290 16.52 -9.23 -15.58
N LEU A 291 17.45 -9.97 -16.19
CA LEU A 291 18.31 -10.91 -15.47
C LEU A 291 19.18 -10.22 -14.41
N LYS A 292 19.78 -9.07 -14.73
CA LYS A 292 20.57 -8.31 -13.75
C LYS A 292 19.70 -7.82 -12.59
N ARG A 293 18.52 -7.27 -12.85
CA ARG A 293 17.59 -6.82 -11.80
C ARG A 293 17.12 -7.96 -10.91
N GLN A 294 16.94 -9.13 -11.49
CA GLN A 294 16.53 -10.33 -10.78
C GLN A 294 17.60 -10.83 -9.80
N VAL A 295 18.88 -10.75 -10.20
CA VAL A 295 20.02 -11.03 -9.31
C VAL A 295 20.06 -10.01 -8.16
N GLU A 296 19.84 -8.71 -8.45
CA GLU A 296 19.75 -7.67 -7.41
C GLU A 296 18.62 -7.96 -6.42
N LEU A 297 17.41 -8.25 -6.90
CA LEU A 297 16.26 -8.61 -6.06
C LEU A 297 16.54 -9.82 -5.19
N THR A 298 17.26 -10.82 -5.70
CA THR A 298 17.64 -11.99 -4.91
C THR A 298 18.61 -11.63 -3.80
N LYS A 299 19.58 -10.73 -4.06
CA LYS A 299 20.51 -10.24 -3.04
C LYS A 299 19.78 -9.41 -1.98
N GLU A 300 18.90 -8.49 -2.40
CA GLU A 300 18.04 -7.68 -1.51
C GLU A 300 17.22 -8.59 -0.57
N ARG A 301 16.56 -9.62 -1.12
CA ARG A 301 15.77 -10.59 -0.32
C ARG A 301 16.60 -11.44 0.63
N LYS A 302 17.85 -11.76 0.28
CA LYS A 302 18.75 -12.50 1.18
C LYS A 302 19.31 -11.64 2.30
N ALA A 303 19.46 -10.33 2.06
CA ALA A 303 19.96 -9.38 3.05
C ALA A 303 18.93 -9.07 4.15
N ASP A 304 17.64 -9.08 3.80
CA ASP A 304 16.53 -8.85 4.74
C ASP A 304 15.44 -9.93 4.57
N PRO A 305 15.69 -11.15 5.11
CA PRO A 305 14.75 -12.26 4.97
C PRO A 305 13.51 -12.06 5.87
N PRO A 306 12.34 -12.61 5.48
CA PRO A 306 11.17 -12.64 6.35
C PRO A 306 11.47 -13.29 7.70
N LYS A 307 10.84 -12.79 8.77
CA LYS A 307 11.00 -13.36 10.11
C LYS A 307 10.42 -14.78 10.16
N LYS A 308 11.05 -15.66 10.93
CA LYS A 308 10.65 -17.08 11.05
C LYS A 308 9.30 -17.27 11.73
N GLU A 309 8.87 -16.29 12.53
CA GLU A 309 7.59 -16.34 13.24
C GLU A 309 6.39 -16.04 12.32
N TRP A 310 6.63 -15.44 11.16
CA TRP A 310 5.59 -15.10 10.20
C TRP A 310 5.11 -16.35 9.44
N VAL A 311 3.85 -16.34 9.03
CA VAL A 311 3.31 -17.35 8.11
C VAL A 311 4.17 -17.44 6.84
N GLU A 312 4.37 -18.65 6.32
CA GLU A 312 5.07 -18.82 5.04
C GLU A 312 4.26 -18.20 3.89
N PHE A 313 4.94 -17.48 3.01
CA PHE A 313 4.32 -16.86 1.85
C PHE A 313 5.29 -16.78 0.66
N GLU A 314 4.71 -16.54 -0.53
CA GLU A 314 5.47 -16.31 -1.75
C GLU A 314 5.37 -14.84 -2.19
N TYR A 315 6.50 -14.25 -2.56
CA TYR A 315 6.55 -12.84 -2.96
C TYR A 315 5.74 -12.61 -4.23
N GLY A 316 4.73 -11.74 -4.13
CA GLY A 316 3.89 -11.36 -5.25
C GLY A 316 2.71 -12.31 -5.50
N ASN A 317 2.63 -13.46 -4.83
CA ASN A 317 1.44 -14.32 -4.90
C ASN A 317 0.22 -13.52 -4.43
N PRO A 318 -0.88 -13.47 -5.19
CA PRO A 318 -2.12 -12.85 -4.74
C PRO A 318 -2.57 -13.39 -3.39
N GLY A 319 -2.78 -12.49 -2.44
CA GLY A 319 -3.29 -12.77 -1.11
C GLY A 319 -4.58 -12.01 -0.82
N SER A 320 -5.34 -12.54 0.14
CA SER A 320 -6.52 -11.93 0.76
C SER A 320 -6.60 -12.35 2.23
N PHE A 321 -7.74 -12.07 2.87
CA PHE A 321 -8.06 -12.54 4.21
C PHE A 321 -9.35 -13.39 4.19
N ARG A 322 -9.49 -14.30 5.15
CA ARG A 322 -10.63 -15.21 5.27
C ARG A 322 -12.00 -14.51 5.27
N TYR A 323 -12.05 -13.28 5.81
CA TYR A 323 -13.27 -12.46 5.87
C TYR A 323 -13.23 -11.24 4.93
N GLY A 324 -12.43 -11.32 3.87
CA GLY A 324 -12.22 -10.24 2.91
C GLY A 324 -11.19 -9.21 3.36
N LEU A 325 -10.71 -8.41 2.42
CA LEU A 325 -9.64 -7.44 2.61
C LEU A 325 -9.92 -6.37 3.67
N SER A 326 -11.18 -6.06 4.00
CA SER A 326 -11.52 -5.16 5.10
C SER A 326 -11.08 -5.69 6.47
N THR A 327 -10.73 -6.98 6.60
CA THR A 327 -10.13 -7.55 7.82
C THR A 327 -8.96 -6.72 8.33
N LEU A 328 -8.04 -6.30 7.45
CA LEU A 328 -6.85 -5.55 7.81
C LEU A 328 -7.14 -4.14 8.36
N PRO A 329 -7.85 -3.24 7.63
CA PRO A 329 -8.18 -1.92 8.17
C PRO A 329 -9.11 -1.98 9.40
N ASN A 330 -9.95 -3.01 9.52
CA ASN A 330 -10.79 -3.22 10.71
C ASN A 330 -9.95 -3.55 11.94
N ALA A 331 -8.99 -4.47 11.82
CA ALA A 331 -8.07 -4.81 12.90
C ALA A 331 -7.23 -3.59 13.34
N ILE A 332 -6.76 -2.77 12.38
CA ILE A 332 -6.08 -1.50 12.70
C ILE A 332 -7.00 -0.54 13.45
N SER A 333 -8.27 -0.43 13.03
CA SER A 333 -9.26 0.40 13.71
C SER A 333 -9.43 -0.02 15.17
N GLU A 334 -9.52 -1.33 15.42
CA GLU A 334 -9.64 -1.91 16.75
C GLU A 334 -8.40 -1.65 17.64
N GLU A 335 -7.19 -1.85 17.11
CA GLU A 335 -5.93 -1.57 17.83
C GLU A 335 -5.84 -0.08 18.21
N LEU A 336 -6.27 0.81 17.32
CA LEU A 336 -6.30 2.26 17.55
C LEU A 336 -7.48 2.74 18.41
N GLY A 337 -8.27 1.83 18.97
CA GLY A 337 -9.32 2.13 19.95
C GLY A 337 -10.69 2.50 19.36
N GLN A 338 -10.94 2.19 18.08
CA GLN A 338 -12.21 2.41 17.38
C GLN A 338 -12.79 1.07 16.89
N PRO A 339 -13.56 0.34 17.73
CA PRO A 339 -14.11 -0.95 17.35
C PRO A 339 -15.11 -0.85 16.18
N VAL A 340 -15.09 -1.85 15.30
CA VAL A 340 -15.99 -1.91 14.15
C VAL A 340 -17.40 -2.33 14.60
N GLY A 341 -18.43 -1.66 14.09
CA GLY A 341 -19.83 -1.97 14.40
C GLY A 341 -20.31 -1.56 15.79
N ASN A 342 -19.43 -1.06 16.68
CA ASN A 342 -19.81 -0.54 17.99
C ASN A 342 -19.83 1.01 17.97
N PRO A 343 -20.97 1.66 18.28
CA PRO A 343 -21.04 3.12 18.34
C PRO A 343 -20.27 3.74 19.52
N THR A 344 -19.91 2.96 20.54
CA THR A 344 -19.22 3.48 21.72
C THR A 344 -17.71 3.56 21.47
N MET A 345 -17.26 4.73 21.00
CA MET A 345 -15.85 5.08 20.89
C MET A 345 -15.17 4.99 22.27
N LYS A 346 -13.98 4.37 22.35
CA LYS A 346 -13.17 4.41 23.58
C LYS A 346 -12.70 5.84 23.84
N ALA A 347 -12.63 6.25 25.10
CA ALA A 347 -12.23 7.61 25.48
C ALA A 347 -10.85 8.00 24.94
N ASP A 348 -9.95 7.02 24.80
CA ASP A 348 -8.58 7.12 24.32
C ASP A 348 -8.42 6.77 22.82
N SER A 349 -9.53 6.62 22.08
CA SER A 349 -9.50 6.31 20.65
C SER A 349 -8.63 7.31 19.88
N LYS A 350 -7.73 6.78 19.06
CA LYS A 350 -6.85 7.53 18.16
C LYS A 350 -7.45 7.73 16.77
N VAL A 351 -8.71 7.32 16.56
CA VAL A 351 -9.41 7.44 15.27
C VAL A 351 -10.61 8.36 15.42
N ARG A 352 -10.84 9.21 14.41
CA ARG A 352 -12.03 10.06 14.28
C ARG A 352 -12.64 9.84 12.91
N LEU A 353 -13.80 9.20 12.90
CA LEU A 353 -14.60 8.95 11.70
C LEU A 353 -15.58 10.11 11.48
N LYS A 354 -16.00 10.31 10.23
CA LYS A 354 -16.82 11.46 9.79
C LYS A 354 -16.15 12.83 10.03
N TRP A 355 -14.82 12.88 10.03
CA TRP A 355 -14.03 14.09 10.18
C TRP A 355 -13.38 14.47 8.85
N LYS A 356 -13.96 15.45 8.17
CA LYS A 356 -13.47 15.92 6.88
C LYS A 356 -12.56 17.14 7.07
N LEU A 357 -11.31 17.04 6.62
CA LEU A 357 -10.39 18.17 6.62
C LEU A 357 -10.91 19.28 5.71
N VAL A 358 -10.95 20.52 6.21
CA VAL A 358 -11.40 21.69 5.44
C VAL A 358 -10.35 22.77 5.30
N LYS A 359 -9.36 22.85 6.20
CA LYS A 359 -8.30 23.85 6.14
C LYS A 359 -7.08 23.42 6.94
N VAL A 360 -5.89 23.71 6.43
CA VAL A 360 -4.63 23.62 7.16
C VAL A 360 -3.99 25.00 7.22
N GLU A 361 -3.53 25.39 8.40
CA GLU A 361 -2.87 26.67 8.65
C GLU A 361 -1.56 26.43 9.40
N SER A 362 -0.55 27.25 9.14
CA SER A 362 0.66 27.29 9.96
C SER A 362 0.44 28.20 11.17
N LYS A 363 1.03 27.84 12.30
CA LYS A 363 1.03 28.60 13.56
C LYS A 363 2.48 28.81 14.00
N ALA A 364 2.71 29.78 14.89
CA ALA A 364 4.01 29.99 15.52
C ALA A 364 4.59 28.68 16.11
N ASN A 365 5.92 28.59 16.15
CA ASN A 365 6.70 27.42 16.60
C ASN A 365 6.58 26.18 15.70
N ASP A 366 6.48 26.37 14.38
CA ASP A 366 6.42 25.29 13.38
C ASP A 366 5.30 24.27 13.63
N LEU A 367 4.19 24.75 14.21
CA LEU A 367 2.99 23.94 14.44
C LEU A 367 1.98 24.15 13.32
N PHE A 368 1.17 23.12 13.06
CA PHE A 368 0.05 23.18 12.15
C PHE A 368 -1.28 23.14 12.91
N VAL A 369 -2.26 23.87 12.39
CA VAL A 369 -3.65 23.79 12.84
C VAL A 369 -4.50 23.25 11.68
N ALA A 370 -5.07 22.07 11.88
CA ALA A 370 -6.00 21.46 10.96
C ALA A 370 -7.44 21.69 11.44
N THR A 371 -8.27 22.27 10.58
CA THR A 371 -9.70 22.46 10.83
C THR A 371 -10.48 21.36 10.13
N PHE A 372 -11.38 20.72 10.86
CA PHE A 372 -12.25 19.64 10.40
C PHE A 372 -13.72 20.06 10.47
N ASP A 373 -14.50 19.62 9.49
CA ASP A 373 -15.94 19.49 9.61
C ASP A 373 -16.27 18.13 10.23
N THR A 374 -17.12 18.12 11.26
CA THR A 374 -17.40 16.94 12.09
C THR A 374 -18.90 16.87 12.44
N PRO A 375 -19.42 15.73 12.91
CA PRO A 375 -20.81 15.62 13.33
C PRO A 375 -21.21 16.56 14.48
N ARG A 376 -20.22 17.14 15.19
CA ARG A 376 -20.42 18.08 16.30
C ARG A 376 -20.06 19.52 15.91
N GLY A 377 -19.98 19.81 14.61
CA GLY A 377 -19.54 21.10 14.08
C GLY A 377 -18.03 21.18 13.86
N LYS A 378 -17.54 22.38 13.55
CA LYS A 378 -16.12 22.58 13.23
C LYS A 378 -15.23 22.36 14.44
N GLN A 379 -14.19 21.55 14.27
CA GLN A 379 -13.18 21.30 15.30
C GLN A 379 -11.77 21.60 14.77
N LYS A 380 -10.86 21.98 15.66
CA LYS A 380 -9.47 22.28 15.33
C LYS A 380 -8.53 21.37 16.09
N ILE A 381 -7.52 20.87 15.40
CA ILE A 381 -6.46 20.03 15.97
C ILE A 381 -5.12 20.74 15.75
N THR A 382 -4.31 20.82 16.79
CA THR A 382 -2.95 21.35 16.71
C THR A 382 -1.94 20.19 16.70
N THR A 383 -0.97 20.22 15.80
CA THR A 383 -0.01 19.13 15.58
C THR A 383 1.34 19.66 15.11
N LYS A 384 2.42 18.92 15.37
CA LYS A 384 3.76 19.21 14.84
C LYS A 384 3.89 18.83 13.36
N SER A 385 3.18 17.80 12.92
CA SER A 385 3.22 17.33 11.52
C SER A 385 1.85 16.87 11.05
N ILE A 386 1.61 16.97 9.74
CA ILE A 386 0.41 16.46 9.07
C ILE A 386 0.86 15.57 7.92
N VAL A 387 0.31 14.35 7.85
CA VAL A 387 0.44 13.47 6.69
C VAL A 387 -0.93 13.27 6.07
N SER A 388 -1.05 13.70 4.82
CA SER A 388 -2.28 13.54 4.05
C SER A 388 -2.17 12.32 3.14
N THR A 389 -3.13 11.41 3.28
CA THR A 389 -3.30 10.22 2.43
C THR A 389 -4.64 10.23 1.69
N VAL A 390 -5.38 11.34 1.76
CA VAL A 390 -6.62 11.50 1.01
C VAL A 390 -6.34 11.60 -0.49
N PRO A 391 -7.31 11.24 -1.35
CA PRO A 391 -7.18 11.47 -2.78
C PRO A 391 -6.90 12.95 -3.09
N ALA A 392 -6.02 13.23 -4.06
CA ALA A 392 -5.61 14.60 -4.40
C ALA A 392 -6.80 15.55 -4.66
N HIS A 393 -7.87 15.05 -5.29
CA HIS A 393 -9.08 15.84 -5.55
C HIS A 393 -9.87 16.26 -4.30
N ALA A 394 -9.68 15.57 -3.18
CA ALA A 394 -10.32 15.92 -1.91
C ALA A 394 -9.61 17.09 -1.21
N LEU A 395 -8.44 17.51 -1.70
CA LEU A 395 -7.66 18.65 -1.20
C LEU A 395 -7.88 19.93 -2.01
N LYS A 396 -8.89 19.96 -2.90
CA LYS A 396 -9.34 21.14 -3.64
C LYS A 396 -9.85 22.25 -2.70
N ASN A 397 -10.01 23.47 -3.23
CA ASN A 397 -10.57 24.64 -2.54
C ASN A 397 -9.69 25.16 -1.40
N ASP A 398 -8.40 25.34 -1.67
CA ASP A 398 -7.46 26.00 -0.76
C ASP A 398 -7.25 25.31 0.60
N VAL A 399 -7.55 24.02 0.73
CA VAL A 399 -7.31 23.25 1.96
C VAL A 399 -5.85 23.36 2.40
N LEU A 400 -4.92 23.30 1.42
CA LEU A 400 -3.48 23.37 1.66
C LEU A 400 -2.85 24.71 1.27
N THR A 401 -3.55 25.58 0.55
CA THR A 401 -2.99 26.86 0.05
C THR A 401 -2.28 27.69 1.14
N PRO A 402 -2.77 27.80 2.39
CA PRO A 402 -2.08 28.57 3.43
C PRO A 402 -0.69 28.02 3.83
N VAL A 403 -0.40 26.75 3.55
CA VAL A 403 0.85 26.08 3.96
C VAL A 403 1.67 25.56 2.77
N LEU A 404 1.02 25.34 1.63
CA LEU A 404 1.61 24.82 0.40
C LEU A 404 0.94 25.50 -0.80
N PRO A 405 1.22 26.79 -1.07
CA PRO A 405 0.54 27.55 -2.11
C PRO A 405 0.72 26.94 -3.51
N GLU A 406 1.86 26.30 -3.78
CA GLU A 406 2.13 25.61 -5.06
C GLU A 406 1.20 24.41 -5.32
N SER A 407 0.54 23.88 -4.29
CA SER A 407 -0.39 22.75 -4.44
C SER A 407 -1.66 23.11 -5.22
N SER A 408 -2.06 24.39 -5.21
CA SER A 408 -3.22 24.87 -5.96
C SER A 408 -3.10 24.57 -7.46
N MET A 409 -1.93 24.85 -8.05
CA MET A 409 -1.66 24.54 -9.47
C MET A 409 -1.75 23.03 -9.77
N LEU A 410 -1.25 22.18 -8.87
CA LEU A 410 -1.26 20.72 -9.07
C LEU A 410 -2.67 20.12 -8.92
N VAL A 411 -3.45 20.62 -7.97
CA VAL A 411 -4.76 20.06 -7.61
C VAL A 411 -5.87 20.58 -8.52
N ASP A 412 -5.75 21.82 -9.01
CA ASP A 412 -6.79 22.46 -9.83
C ASP A 412 -6.51 22.34 -11.34
N LYS A 413 -5.25 22.44 -11.80
CA LYS A 413 -4.94 22.45 -13.24
C LYS A 413 -4.87 21.06 -13.90
N ILE A 414 -4.29 20.07 -13.23
CA ILE A 414 -4.00 18.75 -13.82
C ILE A 414 -5.26 17.89 -14.05
N ARG A 415 -6.38 18.23 -13.41
CA ARG A 415 -7.62 17.42 -13.47
C ARG A 415 -8.67 17.96 -14.43
N ASP A 416 -8.61 19.25 -14.76
CA ASP A 416 -9.54 19.88 -15.70
C ASP A 416 -9.08 19.75 -17.17
N GLU A 417 -7.82 19.31 -17.37
CA GLU A 417 -7.23 18.88 -18.66
C GLU A 417 -7.37 17.36 -18.88
#